data_AF-A0A954Q1B8-F1
#
_entry.id   AF-A0A954Q1B8-F1
#
_cell.length_a   1.000
_cell.length_b   1.000
_cell.length_c   1.000
_cell.angle_alpha   90.00
_cell.angle_beta   90.00
_cell.angle_gamma   90.00
#
_symmetry.space_group_name_H-M   'P 1'
#
loop_
_entity.id
_entity.type
_entity.pdbx_description
1 polymer ?
#
loop_
_entity_poly.entity_id
_entity_poly.type
_entity_poly.pdbx_seq_one_letter_code
_entity_poly.pdbx_strand_id
1 'polypeptide(L)'
;MRLAKRSGHVSNYDESKLSPYQLPNPLTMIDGHPVKSMDDWAMRRKEILAFYEEQIYGRVPDNAPAVTWDVVDTDDHSRDGAAITKRITGTVGPTNNVPAQ
;
A
#
# COMPACT_ATOMS: atom_id res chain seq x y z
N MET A 1 -18.71 8.60 29.04
CA MET A 1 -17.55 7.86 28.49
C MET A 1 -17.96 6.43 28.16
N ARG A 2 -17.70 5.96 26.93
CA ARG A 2 -18.08 4.59 26.50
C ARG A 2 -17.04 3.61 27.06
N LEU A 3 -17.43 2.86 28.09
CA LEU A 3 -16.67 1.69 28.56
C LEU A 3 -16.71 0.62 27.46
N ALA A 4 -15.57 0.33 26.85
CA ALA A 4 -15.47 -0.71 25.82
C ALA A 4 -15.82 -2.08 26.44
N LYS A 5 -16.82 -2.74 25.86
CA LYS A 5 -17.33 -4.06 26.23
C LYS A 5 -16.31 -5.16 25.88
N ARG A 6 -16.24 -6.18 26.74
CA ARG A 6 -15.35 -7.37 26.73
C ARG A 6 -15.07 -7.94 25.33
N SER A 7 -13.89 -7.63 24.77
CA SER A 7 -13.16 -8.53 23.87
C SER A 7 -12.02 -9.27 24.59
N GLY A 8 -11.85 -9.05 25.89
CA GLY A 8 -10.68 -9.50 26.66
C GLY A 8 -9.40 -8.70 26.34
N HIS A 9 -9.36 -7.99 25.21
CA HIS A 9 -8.26 -7.12 24.82
C HIS A 9 -8.47 -5.71 25.39
N VAL A 10 -7.49 -5.24 26.14
CA VAL A 10 -7.43 -3.86 26.64
C VAL A 10 -6.41 -3.11 25.79
N SER A 11 -6.88 -2.22 24.93
CA SER A 11 -5.99 -1.27 24.24
C SER A 11 -5.51 -0.22 25.25
N ASN A 12 -4.23 0.12 25.18
CA ASN A 12 -3.71 1.19 26.01
C ASN A 12 -4.12 2.56 25.44
N TYR A 13 -4.69 3.43 26.29
CA TYR A 13 -5.04 4.82 25.97
C TYR A 13 -4.31 5.82 26.87
N ASP A 14 -3.44 5.34 27.75
CA ASP A 14 -2.71 6.14 28.72
C ASP A 14 -1.24 6.22 28.31
N GLU A 15 -0.78 7.42 27.99
CA GLU A 15 0.59 7.68 27.52
C GLU A 15 1.64 7.31 28.58
N SER A 16 1.31 7.42 29.88
CA SER A 16 2.22 7.07 30.98
C SER A 16 2.55 5.57 31.04
N LYS A 17 1.76 4.72 30.37
CA LYS A 17 1.97 3.28 30.28
C LYS A 17 2.82 2.86 29.09
N LEU A 18 3.22 3.80 28.23
CA LEU A 18 4.13 3.50 27.13
C LEU A 18 5.53 3.21 27.66
N SER A 19 6.05 2.03 27.31
CA SER A 19 7.47 1.74 27.52
C SER A 19 8.31 2.47 26.46
N PRO A 20 9.51 2.97 26.79
CA PRO A 20 10.41 3.54 25.80
C PRO A 20 10.70 2.53 24.69
N TYR A 21 10.67 3.00 23.45
CA TYR A 21 11.00 2.19 22.27
C TYR A 21 11.99 2.96 21.40
N GLN A 22 12.77 2.23 20.60
CA GLN A 22 13.71 2.81 19.65
C GLN A 22 13.25 2.46 18.24
N LEU A 23 13.15 3.49 17.40
CA LEU A 23 12.86 3.30 15.99
C LEU A 23 14.16 3.01 15.23
N PRO A 24 14.16 2.03 14.30
CA PRO A 24 15.29 1.83 13.41
C PRO A 24 15.58 3.10 12.62
N ASN A 25 16.86 3.45 12.47
CA ASN A 25 17.23 4.63 11.71
C ASN A 25 17.01 4.36 10.21
N PRO A 26 16.13 5.14 9.52
CA PRO A 26 15.94 4.96 8.09
C PRO A 26 17.17 5.36 7.27
N LEU A 27 18.05 6.20 7.81
CA LEU A 27 19.28 6.69 7.18
C LEU A 27 20.52 5.89 7.59
N THR A 28 20.32 4.64 7.98
CA THR A 28 21.40 3.68 8.20
C THR A 28 21.06 2.42 7.41
N MET A 29 22.00 1.99 6.58
CA MET A 29 21.94 0.73 5.84
C MET A 29 21.85 -0.45 6.80
N ILE A 30 21.43 -1.62 6.30
CA ILE A 30 21.40 -2.86 7.11
C ILE A 30 22.79 -3.22 7.64
N ASP A 31 23.85 -2.93 6.88
CA ASP A 31 25.24 -3.16 7.27
C ASP A 31 25.82 -2.13 8.27
N GLY A 32 25.04 -1.12 8.65
CA GLY A 32 25.43 -0.07 9.59
C GLY A 32 26.05 1.17 8.94
N HIS A 33 26.26 1.21 7.62
CA HIS A 33 26.77 2.41 6.97
C HIS A 33 25.72 3.54 6.92
N PRO A 34 26.13 4.80 7.15
CA PRO A 34 25.21 5.94 7.10
C PRO A 34 24.84 6.28 5.65
N VAL A 35 23.56 6.58 5.43
CA VAL A 35 23.05 7.11 4.15
C VAL A 35 23.33 8.61 4.10
N LYS A 36 24.18 9.05 3.16
CA LYS A 36 24.62 10.47 3.06
C LYS A 36 24.26 11.13 1.74
N SER A 37 23.90 10.35 0.73
CA SER A 37 23.61 10.84 -0.63
C SER A 37 22.29 10.29 -1.17
N MET A 38 21.85 10.83 -2.31
CA MET A 38 20.68 10.31 -3.02
C MET A 38 20.91 8.88 -3.54
N ASP A 39 22.13 8.56 -3.96
CA ASP A 39 22.48 7.21 -4.42
C ASP A 39 22.45 6.21 -3.26
N ASP A 40 22.96 6.61 -2.10
CA ASP A 40 22.83 5.82 -0.86
C ASP A 40 21.35 5.61 -0.52
N TRP A 41 20.51 6.64 -0.64
CA TRP A 41 19.08 6.51 -0.38
C TRP A 41 18.41 5.55 -1.37
N ALA A 42 18.79 5.58 -2.64
CA ALA A 42 18.26 4.67 -3.65
C ALA A 42 18.59 3.20 -3.31
N MET A 43 19.79 2.93 -2.80
CA MET A 43 20.19 1.61 -2.29
C MET A 43 19.39 1.26 -1.02
N ARG A 44 19.34 2.15 -0.03
CA ARG A 44 18.60 1.95 1.23
C ARG A 44 17.12 1.67 1.00
N ARG A 45 16.50 2.39 0.06
CA ARG A 45 15.08 2.20 -0.30
C ARG A 45 14.82 0.79 -0.81
N LYS A 46 15.74 0.18 -1.55
CA LYS A 46 15.62 -1.21 -2.02
C LYS A 46 15.67 -2.19 -0.85
N GLU A 47 16.57 -1.97 0.12
CA GLU A 47 16.63 -2.79 1.33
C GLU A 47 15.34 -2.74 2.13
N ILE A 48 14.80 -1.54 2.36
CA ILE A 48 13.54 -1.35 3.09
C ILE A 48 12.41 -2.06 2.35
N LEU A 49 12.31 -1.89 1.03
CA LEU A 49 11.27 -2.55 0.24
C LEU A 49 11.36 -4.08 0.37
N ALA A 50 12.55 -4.65 0.18
CA ALA A 50 12.77 -6.08 0.31
C ALA A 50 12.42 -6.61 1.72
N PHE A 51 12.77 -5.87 2.77
CA PHE A 51 12.40 -6.23 4.13
C PHE A 51 10.88 -6.28 4.33
N TYR A 52 10.15 -5.27 3.83
CA TYR A 52 8.69 -5.24 3.93
C TYR A 52 8.02 -6.33 3.09
N GLU A 53 8.55 -6.61 1.91
CA GLU A 53 8.10 -7.72 1.06
C GLU A 53 8.31 -9.08 1.74
N GLU A 54 9.40 -9.28 2.47
CA GLU A 54 9.68 -10.58 3.10
C GLU A 54 8.98 -10.77 4.45
N GLN A 55 8.89 -9.72 5.26
CA GLN A 55 8.52 -9.85 6.67
C GLN A 55 7.10 -9.38 7.01
N ILE A 56 6.51 -8.51 6.18
CA ILE A 56 5.26 -7.82 6.55
C ILE A 56 4.15 -8.09 5.53
N TYR A 57 4.38 -7.78 4.25
CA TYR A 57 3.31 -7.81 3.24
C TYR A 57 3.36 -9.02 2.31
N GLY A 58 4.51 -9.66 2.14
CA GLY A 58 4.73 -10.65 1.09
C GLY A 58 5.24 -10.02 -0.22
N ARG A 59 5.93 -10.82 -1.02
CA ARG A 59 6.40 -10.45 -2.36
C ARG A 59 5.24 -10.52 -3.36
N VAL A 60 5.19 -9.57 -4.29
CA VAL A 60 4.37 -9.71 -5.49
C VAL A 60 5.00 -10.81 -6.37
N PRO A 61 4.28 -11.87 -6.73
CA PRO A 61 4.83 -12.92 -7.58
C PRO A 61 5.25 -12.39 -8.94
N ASP A 62 6.36 -12.88 -9.50
CA ASP A 62 6.82 -12.50 -10.85
C ASP A 62 5.80 -12.87 -11.94
N ASN A 63 4.95 -13.86 -11.66
CA ASN A 63 3.86 -14.31 -12.52
C ASN A 63 2.51 -13.65 -12.18
N ALA A 64 2.50 -12.52 -11.48
CA ALA A 64 1.27 -11.79 -11.20
C ALA A 64 0.56 -11.43 -12.53
N PRO A 65 -0.73 -11.78 -12.68
CA PRO A 65 -1.45 -11.55 -13.92
C PRO A 65 -1.54 -10.05 -14.23
N ALA A 66 -1.32 -9.69 -15.49
CA ALA A 66 -1.56 -8.33 -15.96
C ALA A 66 -3.04 -7.97 -15.81
N VAL A 67 -3.31 -6.67 -15.67
CA VAL A 67 -4.66 -6.12 -15.67
C VAL A 67 -4.88 -5.33 -16.95
N THR A 68 -5.88 -5.73 -17.74
CA THR A 68 -6.34 -5.01 -18.92
C THR A 68 -7.48 -4.08 -18.52
N TRP A 69 -7.44 -2.82 -18.96
CA TRP A 69 -8.41 -1.80 -18.60
C TRP A 69 -9.20 -1.33 -19.82
N ASP A 70 -10.52 -1.39 -19.74
CA ASP A 70 -11.43 -0.92 -20.80
C ASP A 70 -12.36 0.16 -20.26
N VAL A 71 -12.53 1.24 -21.02
CA VAL A 71 -13.54 2.26 -20.72
C VAL A 71 -14.89 1.73 -21.16
N VAL A 72 -15.78 1.53 -20.20
CA VAL A 72 -17.12 0.97 -20.45
C VAL A 72 -18.18 2.06 -20.59
N ASP A 73 -17.90 3.26 -20.09
CA ASP A 73 -18.84 4.38 -20.15
C ASP A 73 -18.11 5.72 -19.97
N THR A 74 -18.62 6.77 -20.60
CA THR A 74 -18.16 8.15 -20.44
C THR A 74 -19.36 9.09 -20.48
N ASP A 75 -19.55 9.82 -19.38
CA ASP A 75 -20.54 10.88 -19.26
C ASP A 75 -19.83 12.23 -19.19
N ASP A 76 -19.90 12.98 -20.29
CA ASP A 76 -19.25 14.29 -20.44
C ASP A 76 -20.02 15.43 -19.75
N HIS A 77 -21.22 15.16 -19.23
CA HIS A 77 -22.08 16.13 -18.55
C HIS A 77 -22.45 15.75 -17.13
N SER A 78 -21.68 14.85 -16.52
CA SER A 78 -21.88 14.44 -15.14
C SER A 78 -21.86 15.65 -14.19
N ARG A 79 -22.71 15.58 -13.15
CA ARG A 79 -22.93 16.67 -12.18
C ARG A 79 -23.29 18.00 -12.85
N ASP A 80 -24.34 18.00 -13.67
CA ASP A 80 -24.85 19.19 -14.36
C ASP A 80 -23.76 19.89 -15.22
N GLY A 81 -22.88 19.09 -15.84
CA GLY A 81 -21.77 19.57 -16.66
C GLY A 81 -20.54 20.03 -15.89
N ALA A 82 -20.48 19.87 -14.57
CA ALA A 82 -19.32 20.25 -13.77
C ALA A 82 -18.17 19.24 -13.84
N ALA A 83 -18.41 18.02 -14.33
CA ALA A 83 -17.39 16.98 -14.43
C ALA A 83 -17.61 16.03 -15.61
N ILE A 84 -16.51 15.45 -16.09
CA ILE A 84 -16.53 14.28 -16.97
C ILE A 84 -16.31 13.04 -16.10
N THR A 85 -17.23 12.08 -16.16
CA THR A 85 -17.12 10.80 -15.43
C THR A 85 -16.81 9.67 -16.40
N LYS A 86 -15.77 8.89 -16.11
CA LYS A 86 -15.44 7.66 -16.85
C LYS A 86 -15.57 6.45 -15.93
N ARG A 87 -16.23 5.40 -16.42
CA ARG A 87 -16.26 4.10 -15.76
C ARG A 87 -15.34 3.15 -16.52
N ILE A 88 -14.47 2.47 -15.79
CA ILE A 88 -13.49 1.53 -16.34
C ILE A 88 -13.67 0.15 -15.70
N THR A 89 -13.54 -0.89 -16.51
CA THR A 89 -13.50 -2.29 -16.05
C THR A 89 -12.06 -2.80 -16.19
N GLY A 90 -11.52 -3.36 -15.09
CA GLY A 90 -10.22 -4.02 -15.08
C GLY A 90 -10.39 -5.54 -15.11
N THR A 91 -9.85 -6.21 -16.13
CA THR A 91 -9.83 -7.67 -16.24
C THR A 91 -8.45 -8.19 -15.85
N VAL A 92 -8.39 -9.07 -14.85
CA VAL A 92 -7.15 -9.65 -14.33
C VAL A 92 -6.91 -11.03 -14.96
N GLY A 93 -5.77 -11.23 -15.61
CA GLY A 93 -5.39 -12.51 -16.24
C GLY A 93 -5.33 -12.45 -17.76
N PRO A 94 -4.98 -13.57 -18.45
CA PRO A 94 -4.99 -13.62 -19.90
C PRO A 94 -6.39 -13.32 -20.45
N THR A 95 -6.45 -12.45 -21.46
CA THR A 95 -7.67 -11.98 -22.11
C THR A 95 -8.35 -13.08 -22.94
N ASN A 96 -8.97 -14.04 -22.27
CA ASN A 96 -9.98 -14.88 -22.90
C ASN A 96 -11.28 -14.07 -22.91
N ASN A 97 -11.45 -13.25 -23.94
CA ASN A 97 -12.62 -12.46 -24.30
C ASN A 97 -13.92 -12.91 -23.59
N VAL A 98 -14.19 -12.36 -22.39
CA VAL A 98 -15.44 -12.62 -21.66
C VAL A 98 -16.40 -11.52 -22.12
N PRO A 99 -17.49 -11.83 -22.84
CA PRO A 99 -18.41 -10.80 -23.29
C PRO A 99 -19.05 -10.14 -22.08
N ALA A 100 -19.16 -8.81 -22.13
CA ALA A 100 -19.90 -8.03 -21.15
C ALA A 100 -21.33 -8.60 -21.01
N GLN A 101 -21.75 -8.88 -19.77
CA GLN A 101 -23.14 -9.19 -19.44
C GLN A 101 -23.97 -7.91 -19.32
#